data_AF-A0A7N0V4F0-F1
#
_entry.id   AF-A0A7N0V4F0-F1
#
_cell.length_a   1.000
_cell.length_b   1.000
_cell.length_c   1.000
_cell.angle_alpha   90.00
_cell.angle_beta   90.00
_cell.angle_gamma   90.00
#
_symmetry.space_group_name_H-M   'P 1'
#
loop_
_entity.id
_entity.type
_entity.pdbx_description
1 polymer ?
#
loop_
_entity_poly.entity_id
_entity_poly.type
_entity_poly.pdbx_seq_one_letter_code
_entity_poly.pdbx_strand_id
1 'polypeptide(L)'
;MAFRSREIMKKVLRKVGEKELSPSVKDELKKCMPKSKVVMNRADRGIFAGRHIQYGNRVSEDGGNKSRRCWKPNVQEKRLFSYILDRQIRVKVTTHALRCMDKAGGFDEYFLKTPYHKMDSELGVAWKAKIEKLYEELGPLTVALITPKKEAKPQKESDQEDTTDADHEQPLVANS
;
A
#
# COMPACT_ATOMS: atom_id res chain seq x y z
N MET A 1 -0.16 -17.87 19.42
CA MET A 1 0.09 -18.71 18.22
C MET A 1 0.90 -17.90 17.23
N ALA A 2 1.78 -18.52 16.46
CA ALA A 2 2.51 -17.80 15.41
C ALA A 2 1.56 -17.47 14.26
N PHE A 3 1.69 -16.28 13.69
CA PHE A 3 0.94 -15.86 12.51
C PHE A 3 1.13 -16.89 11.39
N ARG A 4 0.06 -17.24 10.67
CA ARG A 4 0.12 -18.23 9.57
C ARG A 4 1.18 -17.87 8.52
N SER A 5 1.41 -16.57 8.32
CA SER A 5 2.43 -16.02 7.41
C SER A 5 3.88 -16.33 7.84
N ARG A 6 4.20 -16.38 9.14
CA ARG A 6 5.54 -16.76 9.61
C ARG A 6 5.83 -18.23 9.36
N GLU A 7 4.83 -19.08 9.53
CA GLU A 7 4.93 -20.50 9.24
C GLU A 7 5.07 -20.76 7.74
N ILE A 8 4.27 -20.07 6.91
CA ILE A 8 4.40 -20.08 5.45
C ILE A 8 5.81 -19.63 5.04
N MET A 9 6.31 -18.55 5.61
CA MET A 9 7.66 -18.07 5.34
C MET A 9 8.73 -19.08 5.75
N LYS A 10 8.62 -19.68 6.93
CA LYS A 10 9.58 -20.71 7.37
C LYS A 10 9.57 -21.93 6.44
N LYS A 11 8.43 -22.22 5.79
CA LYS A 11 8.35 -23.25 4.74
C LYS A 11 9.00 -22.80 3.44
N VAL A 12 8.77 -21.55 3.01
CA VAL A 12 9.41 -20.97 1.81
C VAL A 12 10.93 -20.92 1.98
N LEU A 13 11.43 -20.42 3.11
CA LEU A 13 12.86 -20.38 3.42
C LEU A 13 13.50 -21.77 3.48
N ARG A 14 12.78 -22.78 4.00
CA ARG A 14 13.23 -24.17 3.94
C ARG A 14 13.32 -24.71 2.51
N LYS A 15 12.46 -24.25 1.60
CA LYS A 15 12.42 -24.69 0.20
C LYS A 15 13.47 -23.98 -0.67
N VAL A 16 13.70 -22.69 -0.43
CA VAL A 16 14.65 -21.85 -1.17
C VAL A 16 16.08 -21.98 -0.63
N GLY A 17 16.26 -22.45 0.61
CA GLY A 17 17.57 -22.59 1.25
C GLY A 17 18.06 -21.26 1.85
N GLU A 18 18.08 -21.17 3.18
CA GLU A 18 18.44 -19.92 3.89
C GLU A 18 19.87 -19.42 3.60
N LYS A 19 20.74 -20.27 3.07
CA LYS A 19 22.16 -19.98 2.78
C LYS A 19 22.39 -19.32 1.42
N GLU A 20 21.46 -19.46 0.47
CA GLU A 20 21.63 -18.95 -0.91
C GLU A 20 21.22 -17.49 -1.07
N LEU A 21 20.48 -16.95 -0.10
CA LEU A 21 19.98 -15.57 -0.14
C LEU A 21 21.03 -14.58 0.35
N SER A 22 21.31 -13.56 -0.47
CA SER A 22 22.15 -12.41 -0.08
C SER A 22 21.56 -11.71 1.17
N PRO A 23 22.40 -11.14 2.05
CA PRO A 23 21.94 -10.38 3.21
C PRO A 23 20.97 -9.25 2.86
N SER A 24 21.18 -8.59 1.70
CA SER A 24 20.28 -7.53 1.21
C SER A 24 18.89 -8.07 0.90
N VAL A 25 18.81 -9.19 0.18
CA VAL A 25 17.53 -9.84 -0.16
C VAL A 25 16.80 -10.29 1.10
N LYS A 26 17.53 -10.75 2.12
CA LYS A 26 16.96 -11.12 3.43
C LYS A 26 16.35 -9.91 4.15
N ASP A 27 16.97 -8.75 4.06
CA ASP A 27 16.48 -7.54 4.73
C ASP A 27 15.29 -6.90 3.99
N GLU A 28 15.28 -6.93 2.66
CA GLU A 28 14.12 -6.56 1.84
C GLU A 28 12.92 -7.46 2.14
N LEU A 29 13.15 -8.77 2.22
CA LEU A 29 12.11 -9.73 2.52
C LEU A 29 11.52 -9.51 3.92
N LYS A 30 12.33 -9.19 4.92
CA LYS A 30 11.84 -8.80 6.27
C LYS A 30 10.96 -7.55 6.22
N LYS A 31 11.20 -6.61 5.30
CA LYS A 31 10.43 -5.36 5.17
C LYS A 31 9.04 -5.59 4.57
N CYS A 32 8.92 -6.56 3.67
CA CYS A 32 7.67 -6.99 3.06
C CYS A 32 6.82 -7.87 3.98
N MET A 33 7.38 -8.32 5.11
CA MET A 33 6.69 -9.22 6.04
C MET A 33 6.13 -8.52 7.28
N PRO A 34 4.94 -8.90 7.75
CA PRO A 34 4.39 -8.38 9.01
C PRO A 34 5.23 -8.82 10.21
N LYS A 35 5.73 -7.85 10.99
CA LYS A 35 6.52 -8.10 12.19
C LYS A 35 5.61 -8.10 13.42
N SER A 36 4.80 -9.15 13.59
CA SER A 36 3.87 -9.20 14.73
C SER A 36 4.59 -9.45 16.08
N LYS A 37 4.55 -8.48 16.99
CA LYS A 37 4.86 -8.67 18.43
C LYS A 37 3.57 -8.68 19.25
N VAL A 38 2.50 -9.22 18.68
CA VAL A 38 1.18 -9.20 19.31
C VAL A 38 1.08 -10.32 20.35
N VAL A 39 0.83 -9.91 21.59
CA VAL A 39 0.66 -10.84 22.71
C VAL A 39 -0.82 -11.23 22.91
N MET A 40 -1.77 -10.45 22.37
CA MET A 40 -3.20 -10.65 22.62
C MET A 40 -3.96 -11.22 21.41
N ASN A 41 -4.71 -12.30 21.60
CA ASN A 41 -5.59 -12.88 20.56
C ASN A 41 -6.74 -11.94 20.12
N ARG A 42 -6.97 -10.86 20.87
CA ARG A 42 -7.97 -9.83 20.52
C ARG A 42 -7.48 -8.94 19.37
N ALA A 43 -6.17 -8.70 19.30
CA ALA A 43 -5.59 -7.81 18.31
C ALA A 43 -5.54 -8.46 16.92
N ASP A 44 -5.58 -9.79 16.83
CA ASP A 44 -5.69 -10.49 15.54
C ASP A 44 -7.05 -10.23 14.86
N ARG A 45 -8.10 -9.97 15.65
CA ARG A 45 -9.49 -9.74 15.21
C ARG A 45 -9.85 -8.26 14.99
N GLY A 46 -8.91 -7.34 15.19
CA GLY A 46 -9.20 -5.90 15.10
C GLY A 46 -7.97 -5.09 14.72
N ILE A 47 -8.13 -3.77 14.62
CA ILE A 47 -7.06 -2.87 14.18
C ILE A 47 -6.53 -2.13 15.40
N PHE A 48 -5.33 -2.52 15.86
CA PHE A 48 -4.74 -2.02 17.10
C PHE A 48 -3.55 -1.06 16.89
N ALA A 49 -2.99 -1.00 15.67
CA ALA A 49 -1.88 -0.12 15.30
C ALA A 49 -0.71 -0.15 16.33
N GLY A 50 -0.18 -1.35 16.62
CA GLY A 50 0.92 -1.55 17.58
C GLY A 50 0.57 -1.41 19.06
N ARG A 51 -0.66 -0.99 19.41
CA ARG A 51 -1.08 -0.88 20.81
C ARG A 51 -1.35 -2.26 21.40
N HIS A 52 -0.71 -2.55 22.52
CA HIS A 52 -0.82 -3.82 23.22
C HIS A 52 -1.17 -3.62 24.70
N ILE A 53 -1.57 -4.71 25.37
CA ILE A 53 -1.78 -4.72 26.81
C ILE A 53 -0.40 -4.61 27.44
N GLN A 54 -0.22 -3.62 28.30
CA GLN A 54 0.97 -3.50 29.12
C GLN A 54 0.71 -4.18 30.47
N TYR A 55 1.71 -4.92 30.94
CA TYR A 55 1.70 -5.56 32.25
C TYR A 55 2.74 -4.88 33.13
N GLY A 56 2.40 -4.68 34.40
CA GLY A 56 3.32 -4.06 35.34
C GLY A 56 2.73 -4.06 36.74
N ASN A 57 3.22 -3.15 37.57
CA ASN A 57 2.84 -3.08 38.97
C ASN A 57 2.19 -1.73 39.28
N ARG A 58 1.20 -1.73 40.16
CA ARG A 58 0.83 -0.55 40.95
C ARG A 58 1.79 -0.52 42.14
N VAL A 59 2.44 0.61 42.35
CA VAL A 59 3.32 0.85 43.52
C VAL A 59 2.55 1.75 44.47
N SER A 60 2.51 1.41 45.77
CA SER A 60 1.94 2.31 46.77
C SER A 60 2.87 3.49 47.04
N GLU A 61 2.27 4.64 47.33
CA GLU A 61 2.99 5.90 47.54
C GLU A 61 3.85 5.86 48.81
N ASP A 62 3.29 5.38 49.92
CA ASP A 62 3.94 5.44 51.24
C ASP A 62 4.83 4.23 51.55
N GLY A 63 4.56 3.07 50.93
CA GLY A 63 5.11 1.78 51.37
C GLY A 63 5.81 0.96 50.29
N GLY A 64 5.87 1.45 49.05
CA GLY A 64 6.53 0.75 47.94
C GLY A 64 5.94 -0.64 47.60
N ASN A 65 4.76 -0.98 48.13
CA ASN A 65 4.12 -2.27 47.93
C ASN A 65 3.73 -2.43 46.46
N LYS A 66 4.15 -3.55 45.84
CA LYS A 66 3.96 -3.80 44.40
C LYS A 66 2.81 -4.80 44.20
N SER A 67 1.70 -4.34 43.63
CA SER A 67 0.59 -5.20 43.21
C SER A 67 0.54 -5.33 41.69
N ARG A 68 0.35 -6.53 41.15
CA ARG A 68 0.25 -6.75 39.70
C ARG A 68 -0.98 -6.03 39.13
N ARG A 69 -0.80 -5.30 38.01
CA ARG A 69 -1.90 -4.71 37.23
C ARG A 69 -1.65 -4.82 35.73
N CYS A 70 -2.70 -4.59 34.95
CA CYS A 70 -2.62 -4.47 33.49
C CYS A 70 -3.23 -3.15 33.02
N TRP A 71 -2.69 -2.61 31.93
CA TRP A 71 -3.26 -1.47 31.21
C TRP A 71 -3.77 -1.93 29.86
N LYS A 72 -5.09 -1.82 29.66
CA LYS A 72 -5.76 -2.21 28.42
C LYS A 72 -5.81 -1.02 27.48
N PRO A 73 -5.58 -1.21 26.17
CA PRO A 73 -5.81 -0.14 25.19
C PRO A 73 -7.30 0.20 25.10
N ASN A 74 -7.60 1.47 24.79
CA ASN A 74 -8.97 1.92 24.56
C ASN A 74 -9.45 1.43 23.18
N VAL A 75 -10.28 0.38 23.18
CA VAL A 75 -10.81 -0.27 21.97
C VAL A 75 -12.29 0.02 21.87
N GLN A 76 -12.71 0.50 20.70
CA GLN A 76 -14.07 0.87 20.39
C GLN A 76 -14.53 0.09 19.16
N GLU A 77 -15.81 -0.32 19.12
CA GLU A 77 -16.40 -0.87 17.92
C GLU A 77 -16.99 0.28 17.09
N LYS A 78 -16.49 0.47 15.87
CA LYS A 78 -16.91 1.56 14.99
C LYS A 78 -17.24 1.04 13.59
N ARG A 79 -18.16 1.74 12.93
CA ARG A 79 -18.47 1.60 11.51
C ARG A 79 -17.59 2.57 10.75
N LEU A 80 -16.69 2.05 9.92
CA LEU A 80 -15.81 2.86 9.08
C LEU A 80 -16.24 2.67 7.63
N PHE A 81 -16.34 3.77 6.91
CA PHE A 81 -16.66 3.74 5.49
C PHE A 81 -15.40 3.45 4.68
N SER A 82 -15.48 2.47 3.78
CA SER A 82 -14.46 2.20 2.76
C SER A 82 -15.00 2.69 1.42
N TYR A 83 -14.27 3.60 0.78
CA TYR A 83 -14.62 4.16 -0.52
C TYR A 83 -14.60 3.11 -1.62
N ILE A 84 -13.64 2.18 -1.59
CA ILE A 84 -13.49 1.20 -2.67
C ILE A 84 -14.58 0.12 -2.67
N LEU A 85 -15.12 -0.20 -1.49
CA LEU A 85 -16.19 -1.20 -1.35
C LEU A 85 -17.58 -0.57 -1.25
N ASP A 86 -17.67 0.76 -1.29
CA ASP A 86 -18.89 1.57 -1.13
C ASP A 86 -19.80 1.08 0.01
N ARG A 87 -19.20 0.75 1.15
CA ARG A 87 -19.93 0.17 2.29
C ARG A 87 -19.29 0.50 3.63
N GLN A 88 -20.11 0.43 4.67
CA GLN A 88 -19.64 0.55 6.05
C GLN A 88 -19.16 -0.80 6.60
N ILE A 89 -17.96 -0.83 7.15
CA ILE A 89 -17.35 -2.01 7.76
C ILE A 89 -17.33 -1.83 9.27
N ARG A 90 -17.84 -2.83 10.00
CA ARG A 90 -17.77 -2.89 11.47
C ARG A 90 -16.47 -3.53 11.89
N VAL A 91 -15.60 -2.75 12.56
CA VAL A 91 -14.32 -3.25 13.06
C VAL A 91 -14.07 -2.76 14.48
N LYS A 92 -13.38 -3.59 15.29
CA LYS A 92 -12.84 -3.16 16.58
C LYS A 92 -11.54 -2.42 16.36
N VAL A 93 -11.52 -1.15 16.72
CA VAL A 93 -10.41 -0.23 16.43
C VAL A 93 -9.97 0.44 17.71
N THR A 94 -8.66 0.62 17.91
CA THR A 94 -8.15 1.44 19.00
C THR A 94 -8.32 2.92 18.68
N THR A 95 -8.47 3.78 19.71
CA THR A 95 -8.56 5.24 19.47
C THR A 95 -7.32 5.80 18.76
N HIS A 96 -6.15 5.21 19.01
CA HIS A 96 -4.93 5.54 18.27
C HIS A 96 -5.04 5.17 16.78
N ALA A 97 -5.56 3.98 16.46
CA ALA A 97 -5.74 3.56 15.08
C ALA A 97 -6.78 4.44 14.35
N LEU A 98 -7.87 4.83 15.02
CA LEU A 98 -8.83 5.80 14.47
C LEU A 98 -8.14 7.11 14.09
N ARG A 99 -7.37 7.70 15.01
CA ARG A 99 -6.60 8.93 14.73
C ARG A 99 -5.61 8.75 13.58
N CYS A 100 -5.00 7.57 13.43
CA CYS A 100 -4.11 7.27 12.30
C CYS A 100 -4.88 7.17 10.98
N MET A 101 -6.09 6.63 10.98
CA MET A 101 -6.97 6.57 9.80
C MET A 101 -7.40 7.98 9.37
N ASP A 102 -7.84 8.80 10.33
CA ASP A 102 -8.22 10.20 10.07
C ASP A 102 -7.04 10.99 9.47
N LYS A 103 -5.83 10.80 10.02
CA LYS A 103 -4.60 11.41 9.49
C LYS A 103 -4.24 10.89 8.09
N ALA A 104 -4.53 9.62 7.81
CA ALA A 104 -4.27 9.03 6.50
C ALA A 104 -5.28 9.50 5.44
N GLY A 105 -6.48 9.93 5.85
CA GLY A 105 -7.57 10.39 5.00
C GLY A 105 -8.75 9.41 4.87
N GLY A 106 -8.68 8.25 5.53
CA GLY A 106 -9.75 7.26 5.48
C GLY A 106 -9.31 5.85 5.84
N PHE A 107 -10.26 4.91 5.79
CA PHE A 107 -10.00 3.49 6.07
C PHE A 107 -9.09 2.87 5.01
N ASP A 108 -9.39 3.07 3.72
CA ASP A 108 -8.65 2.42 2.63
C ASP A 108 -7.23 2.98 2.48
N GLU A 109 -7.12 4.31 2.53
CA GLU A 109 -5.84 5.02 2.44
C GLU A 109 -4.90 4.67 3.60
N TYR A 110 -5.44 4.38 4.78
CA TYR A 110 -4.65 3.89 5.90
C TYR A 110 -3.94 2.58 5.55
N PHE A 111 -4.61 1.63 4.88
CA PHE A 111 -4.01 0.35 4.49
C PHE A 111 -3.00 0.51 3.34
N LEU A 112 -3.31 1.36 2.37
CA LEU A 112 -2.39 1.65 1.25
C LEU A 112 -1.09 2.31 1.74
N LYS A 113 -1.19 3.31 2.61
CA LYS A 113 -0.03 4.05 3.15
C LYS A 113 0.76 3.25 4.19
N THR A 114 0.12 2.31 4.89
CA THR A 114 0.78 1.56 5.96
C THR A 114 1.60 0.41 5.40
N PRO A 115 2.92 0.34 5.67
CA PRO A 115 3.76 -0.72 5.16
C PRO A 115 3.48 -2.06 5.87
N TYR A 116 3.72 -3.17 5.16
CA TYR A 116 3.43 -4.53 5.65
C TYR A 116 4.12 -4.83 7.00
N HIS A 117 5.35 -4.34 7.22
CA HIS A 117 6.05 -4.55 8.50
C HIS A 117 5.33 -3.97 9.73
N LYS A 118 4.53 -2.92 9.56
CA LYS A 118 3.78 -2.26 10.64
C LYS A 118 2.41 -2.89 10.86
N MET A 119 2.02 -3.85 10.01
CA MET A 119 0.80 -4.61 10.17
C MET A 119 1.02 -5.73 11.17
N ASP A 120 0.38 -5.58 12.33
CA ASP A 120 0.50 -6.51 13.44
C ASP A 120 -0.56 -7.62 13.43
N SER A 121 -1.67 -7.41 12.71
CA SER A 121 -2.88 -8.26 12.76
C SER A 121 -3.13 -9.02 11.45
N GLU A 122 -3.58 -10.27 11.55
CA GLU A 122 -3.96 -11.10 10.38
C GLU A 122 -5.06 -10.44 9.57
N LEU A 123 -6.06 -9.90 10.28
CA LEU A 123 -7.14 -9.13 9.70
C LEU A 123 -6.61 -7.91 8.92
N GLY A 124 -5.64 -7.17 9.47
CA GLY A 124 -5.08 -6.01 8.79
C GLY A 124 -4.32 -6.35 7.51
N VAL A 125 -3.58 -7.46 7.50
CA VAL A 125 -2.90 -7.95 6.29
C VAL A 125 -3.93 -8.40 5.24
N ALA A 126 -4.97 -9.11 5.65
CA ALA A 126 -6.03 -9.56 4.77
C ALA A 126 -6.80 -8.38 4.13
N TRP A 127 -7.11 -7.35 4.91
CA TRP A 127 -7.75 -6.14 4.37
C TRP A 127 -6.85 -5.41 3.39
N LYS A 128 -5.57 -5.27 3.70
CA LYS A 128 -4.62 -4.62 2.80
C LYS A 128 -4.55 -5.33 1.46
N ALA A 129 -4.34 -6.66 1.46
CA ALA A 129 -4.29 -7.45 0.23
C ALA A 129 -5.60 -7.37 -0.57
N LYS A 130 -6.75 -7.36 0.13
CA LYS A 130 -8.06 -7.19 -0.51
C LYS A 130 -8.21 -5.81 -1.17
N ILE A 131 -7.81 -4.75 -0.48
CA ILE A 131 -7.89 -3.38 -0.99
C ILE A 131 -6.94 -3.20 -2.17
N GLU A 132 -5.68 -3.63 -2.06
CA GLU A 132 -4.70 -3.58 -3.16
C GLU A 132 -5.24 -4.28 -4.42
N LYS A 133 -5.77 -5.51 -4.27
CA LYS A 133 -6.38 -6.24 -5.39
C LYS A 133 -7.52 -5.47 -6.05
N LEU A 134 -8.42 -4.87 -5.27
CA LEU A 134 -9.53 -4.10 -5.81
C LEU A 134 -9.05 -2.84 -6.53
N TYR A 135 -8.02 -2.17 -6.01
CA TYR A 135 -7.40 -1.02 -6.68
C TYR A 135 -6.70 -1.43 -7.98
N GLU A 136 -6.07 -2.60 -8.02
CA GLU A 136 -5.50 -3.17 -9.26
C GLU A 136 -6.58 -3.48 -10.29
N GLU A 137 -7.75 -3.95 -9.89
CA GLU A 137 -8.90 -4.20 -10.78
C GLU A 137 -9.53 -2.89 -11.30
N LEU A 138 -9.59 -1.84 -10.47
CA LEU A 138 -10.14 -0.52 -10.81
C LEU A 138 -9.16 0.41 -11.54
N GLY A 139 -7.86 0.24 -11.32
CA GLY A 139 -6.77 1.00 -11.93
C GLY A 139 -6.79 1.04 -13.47
N PRO A 140 -6.94 -0.09 -14.19
CA PRO A 140 -7.02 -0.08 -15.65
C PRO A 140 -8.26 0.65 -16.16
N LEU A 141 -9.39 0.59 -15.42
CA LEU A 141 -10.63 1.25 -15.79
C LEU A 141 -10.56 2.78 -15.62
N THR A 142 -9.89 3.26 -14.58
CA THR A 142 -9.73 4.70 -14.32
C THR A 142 -8.70 5.35 -15.22
N VAL A 143 -7.56 4.70 -15.48
CA VAL A 143 -6.54 5.22 -16.41
C VAL A 143 -7.12 5.34 -17.83
N ALA A 144 -7.95 4.40 -18.27
CA ALA A 144 -8.63 4.44 -19.57
C ALA A 144 -9.61 5.63 -19.73
N LEU A 145 -10.19 6.13 -18.64
CA LEU A 145 -11.09 7.29 -18.64
C LEU A 145 -10.35 8.63 -18.55
N ILE A 146 -9.16 8.65 -17.92
CA ILE A 146 -8.39 9.87 -17.65
C ILE A 146 -7.40 10.19 -18.77
N THR A 147 -6.87 9.18 -19.50
CA THR A 147 -6.05 9.47 -20.67
C THR A 147 -6.93 9.87 -21.85
N PRO A 148 -6.92 11.14 -22.32
CA PRO A 148 -7.40 11.41 -23.67
C PRO A 148 -6.54 10.59 -24.61
N LYS A 149 -7.15 9.95 -25.63
CA LYS A 149 -6.43 9.37 -26.77
C LYS A 149 -5.42 10.43 -27.24
N LYS A 150 -4.14 10.25 -26.90
CA LYS A 150 -3.09 11.14 -27.35
C LYS A 150 -3.06 10.96 -28.87
N GLU A 151 -3.48 12.01 -29.54
CA GLU A 151 -3.65 12.15 -30.96
C GLU A 151 -2.54 11.44 -31.73
N ALA A 152 -2.95 10.69 -32.75
CA ALA A 152 -2.06 10.14 -33.75
C ALA A 152 -1.11 11.25 -34.20
N LYS A 153 0.20 11.04 -34.04
CA LYS A 153 1.21 11.91 -34.64
C LYS A 153 0.88 12.02 -36.14
N PRO A 154 0.65 13.22 -36.70
CA PRO A 154 0.57 13.36 -38.14
C PRO A 154 1.95 13.01 -38.70
N GLN A 155 1.98 12.06 -39.62
CA GLN A 155 3.16 11.73 -40.41
C GLN A 155 3.55 12.99 -41.18
N LYS A 156 4.77 13.50 -40.93
CA LYS A 156 5.45 14.31 -41.92
C LYS A 156 6.02 13.34 -42.95
N GLU A 157 5.19 12.95 -43.90
CA GLU A 157 5.64 12.55 -45.23
C GLU A 157 5.84 13.85 -46.01
N SER A 158 7.10 14.25 -46.17
CA SER A 158 7.49 15.15 -47.25
C SER A 158 8.21 14.27 -48.25
N ASP A 159 7.44 13.76 -49.20
CA ASP A 159 7.96 13.03 -50.34
C ASP A 159 8.85 13.96 -51.17
N GLN A 160 10.03 13.43 -51.43
CA GLN A 160 10.95 13.86 -52.45
C GLN A 160 10.31 13.47 -53.79
N GLU A 161 9.78 14.45 -54.54
CA GLU A 161 9.54 14.28 -55.98
C GLU A 161 10.55 15.13 -56.72
N ASP A 162 11.59 14.44 -57.18
CA ASP A 162 12.47 14.89 -58.25
C ASP A 162 11.72 14.80 -59.60
N THR A 163 12.12 15.69 -60.51
CA THR A 163 12.15 15.60 -61.98
C THR A 163 11.00 16.14 -62.85
N THR A 164 11.39 17.18 -63.63
CA THR A 164 11.17 17.41 -65.09
C THR A 164 9.73 17.68 -65.55
N ASP A 165 9.40 18.76 -66.26
CA ASP A 165 9.86 19.21 -67.59
C ASP A 165 9.47 20.70 -67.80
N ALA A 166 10.36 21.54 -68.31
CA ALA A 166 10.38 22.07 -69.69
C ALA A 166 9.40 23.24 -70.00
N ASP A 167 9.98 24.26 -70.62
CA ASP A 167 9.39 25.22 -71.56
C ASP A 167 8.47 26.35 -71.05
N HIS A 168 9.05 27.56 -70.91
CA HIS A 168 8.53 28.69 -71.69
C HIS A 168 9.59 29.76 -71.95
N GLU A 169 9.89 29.93 -73.23
CA GLU A 169 10.61 31.05 -73.83
C GLU A 169 9.99 32.40 -73.42
N GLN A 170 10.82 33.44 -73.27
CA GLN A 170 10.79 34.57 -74.21
C GLN A 170 11.99 35.52 -74.02
N PRO A 171 12.49 36.16 -75.10
CA PRO A 171 13.72 36.96 -75.11
C PRO A 171 13.49 38.48 -75.17
N LEU A 172 14.62 39.22 -75.14
CA LEU A 172 14.82 40.66 -75.46
C LEU A 172 14.46 41.60 -74.28
N VAL A 173 15.24 42.61 -73.92
CA VAL A 173 15.75 43.69 -74.78
C VAL A 173 17.09 44.25 -74.23
N ALA A 174 17.98 44.62 -75.15
CA ALA A 174 19.21 45.38 -74.94
C ALA A 174 18.97 46.74 -74.28
N ASN A 175 19.97 47.28 -73.57
CA ASN A 175 20.40 48.67 -73.71
C ASN A 175 21.68 48.98 -72.92
N SER A 176 22.58 49.66 -73.65
CA SER A 176 23.70 50.56 -73.27
C SER A 176 24.77 50.07 -72.30
#